data_AF-A0A2P4YHT3-F1
#
_entry.id   AF-A0A2P4YHT3-F1
#
_cell.length_a   1.000
_cell.length_b   1.000
_cell.length_c   1.000
_cell.angle_alpha   90.00
_cell.angle_beta   90.00
_cell.angle_gamma   90.00
#
_symmetry.space_group_name_H-M   'P 1'
#
loop_
_entity.id
_entity.type
_entity.pdbx_description
1 polymer ?
#
loop_
_entity_poly.entity_id
_entity_poly.type
_entity_poly.pdbx_seq_one_letter_code
_entity_poly.pdbx_strand_id
1 'polypeptide(L)'
;MRSSSDVPDASPPDTAPFNPLVALQSLLSGDVVGVKQRVKAAQQLDEYFRGLTPTPGLLLSYEPYLPMLTAVMITPVKGGQELQTSVSTMLQTLSSHNPTGFSDWIAKNTQIGNEPWLVQWSYALLLQVEKTVPRENDKWIETSMEFNDFDRVFTRVLHMWRTVLDHTAEVALVDQLVKYLQALLMQTDAIQWQMMVLKKLQTHFVDIADVFIGWMMSTGPYSPLRQEILTLLHHFGRLWADNSVFSLQLLNSFADEIVNLCDSWDNHVEGDDDRLSTLLVCFMMVSQCVPDLGRRIILIFSLIFFIYFLTDWFFLQLYLLMKMLVVLSREFSIAWCLALNLSIRK
;
A
#
# COMPACT_ATOMS: atom_id res chain seq x y z
N MET A 1 -18.30 -73.59 32.87
CA MET A 1 -18.80 -73.72 31.48
C MET A 1 -19.47 -72.40 31.09
N ARG A 2 -18.91 -71.73 30.06
CA ARG A 2 -19.50 -70.81 29.04
C ARG A 2 -20.68 -69.91 29.46
N SER A 3 -20.52 -68.58 29.53
CA SER A 3 -20.35 -67.56 28.47
C SER A 3 -21.61 -67.25 27.66
N SER A 4 -22.06 -65.99 27.72
CA SER A 4 -22.73 -65.18 26.68
C SER A 4 -23.40 -64.01 27.42
N SER A 5 -23.13 -62.73 27.19
CA SER A 5 -22.93 -62.06 25.91
C SER A 5 -22.16 -60.75 26.12
N ASP A 6 -20.88 -60.74 25.76
CA ASP A 6 -20.18 -59.50 25.43
C ASP A 6 -20.55 -59.15 23.99
N VAL A 7 -21.22 -58.01 23.82
CA VAL A 7 -21.32 -57.33 22.53
C VAL A 7 -19.99 -56.62 22.33
N PRO A 8 -19.17 -56.97 21.32
CA PRO A 8 -18.07 -56.09 20.95
C PRO A 8 -18.67 -54.88 20.25
N ASP A 9 -18.66 -53.75 20.94
CA ASP A 9 -18.88 -52.44 20.36
C ASP A 9 -17.75 -52.22 19.33
N ALA A 10 -18.07 -52.49 18.06
CA ALA A 10 -17.15 -52.33 16.97
C ALA A 10 -16.98 -50.83 16.72
N SER A 11 -15.94 -50.25 17.33
CA SER A 11 -15.38 -48.97 16.89
C SER A 11 -15.15 -49.03 15.37
N PRO A 12 -15.58 -48.02 14.60
CA PRO A 12 -15.37 -48.00 13.15
C PRO A 12 -13.87 -48.07 12.83
N PRO A 13 -13.49 -48.64 11.67
CA PRO A 13 -12.10 -48.94 11.34
C PRO A 13 -11.27 -47.65 11.35
N ASP A 14 -10.16 -47.70 12.10
CA ASP A 14 -9.13 -46.67 12.18
C ASP A 14 -8.81 -46.12 10.78
N THR A 15 -9.27 -44.90 10.49
CA THR A 15 -8.70 -44.09 9.42
C THR A 15 -7.21 -43.94 9.73
N ALA A 16 -6.35 -44.45 8.85
CA ALA A 16 -4.91 -44.34 8.99
C ALA A 16 -4.51 -42.90 9.37
N PRO A 17 -3.60 -42.71 10.35
CA PRO A 17 -3.24 -41.38 10.82
C PRO A 17 -2.74 -40.53 9.65
N PHE A 18 -3.24 -39.30 9.55
CA PHE A 18 -2.87 -38.38 8.49
C PHE A 18 -1.35 -38.15 8.48
N ASN A 19 -0.71 -38.34 7.32
CA ASN A 19 0.71 -38.11 7.15
C ASN A 19 0.95 -36.81 6.34
N PRO A 20 1.41 -35.73 7.00
CA PRO A 20 1.58 -34.44 6.34
C PRO A 20 2.67 -34.47 5.25
N LEU A 21 3.71 -35.31 5.38
CA LEU A 21 4.76 -35.40 4.36
C LEU A 21 4.23 -36.02 3.05
N VAL A 22 3.31 -36.98 3.13
CA VAL A 22 2.69 -37.59 1.95
C VAL A 22 1.78 -36.58 1.24
N ALA A 23 1.02 -35.79 2.00
CA ALA A 23 0.22 -34.71 1.45
C ALA A 23 1.12 -33.64 0.79
N LEU A 24 2.21 -33.26 1.44
CA LEU A 24 3.19 -32.30 0.89
C LEU A 24 3.82 -32.81 -0.41
N GLN A 25 4.26 -34.07 -0.45
CA GLN A 25 4.77 -34.70 -1.67
C GLN A 25 3.71 -34.70 -2.79
N SER A 26 2.46 -35.03 -2.47
CA SER A 26 1.35 -35.02 -3.42
C SER A 26 1.11 -33.62 -3.98
N LEU A 27 1.21 -32.58 -3.14
CA LEU A 27 1.06 -31.18 -3.53
C LEU A 27 2.21 -30.70 -4.45
N LEU A 28 3.44 -31.13 -4.17
CA LEU A 28 4.64 -30.69 -4.90
C LEU A 28 4.90 -31.48 -6.20
N SER A 29 4.31 -32.66 -6.37
CA SER A 29 4.52 -33.54 -7.53
C SER A 29 3.71 -33.11 -8.77
N GLY A 30 3.98 -31.90 -9.28
CA GLY A 30 3.19 -31.24 -10.32
C GLY A 30 3.03 -32.01 -11.63
N ASP A 31 4.04 -32.77 -12.05
CA ASP A 31 4.04 -33.51 -13.33
C ASP A 31 3.39 -34.90 -13.20
N VAL A 32 3.19 -35.38 -11.97
CA VAL A 32 2.73 -36.75 -11.68
C VAL A 32 1.30 -36.76 -11.14
N VAL A 33 0.92 -35.70 -10.43
CA VAL A 33 -0.35 -35.60 -9.69
C VAL A 33 -1.24 -34.52 -10.30
N GLY A 34 -2.49 -34.87 -10.62
CA GLY A 34 -3.44 -33.94 -11.21
C GLY A 34 -3.84 -32.79 -10.27
N VAL A 35 -4.22 -31.63 -10.83
CA VAL A 35 -4.54 -30.41 -10.07
C VAL A 35 -5.55 -30.66 -8.93
N LYS A 36 -6.61 -31.44 -9.16
CA LYS A 36 -7.62 -31.76 -8.13
C LYS A 36 -7.03 -32.48 -6.91
N GLN A 37 -6.08 -33.39 -7.11
CA GLN A 37 -5.43 -34.10 -6.01
C GLN A 37 -4.48 -33.16 -5.24
N ARG A 38 -3.80 -32.25 -5.95
CA ARG A 38 -2.96 -31.22 -5.34
C ARG A 38 -3.78 -30.24 -4.50
N VAL A 39 -4.96 -29.82 -4.98
CA VAL A 39 -5.93 -29.01 -4.22
C VAL A 39 -6.32 -29.71 -2.93
N LYS A 40 -6.73 -30.98 -3.02
CA LYS A 40 -7.10 -31.77 -1.84
C LYS A 40 -5.94 -31.90 -0.85
N ALA A 41 -4.72 -32.11 -1.34
CA ALA A 41 -3.54 -32.20 -0.50
C ALA A 41 -3.24 -30.88 0.24
N ALA A 42 -3.38 -29.73 -0.43
CA ALA A 42 -3.25 -28.42 0.21
C ALA A 42 -4.32 -28.19 1.29
N GLN A 43 -5.58 -28.55 1.02
CA GLN A 43 -6.68 -28.45 2.00
C GLN A 43 -6.46 -29.35 3.22
N GLN A 44 -5.97 -30.58 3.02
CA GLN A 44 -5.66 -31.49 4.13
C GLN A 44 -4.50 -30.99 5.00
N LEU A 45 -3.45 -30.41 4.37
CA LEU A 45 -2.35 -29.78 5.10
C LEU A 45 -2.83 -28.56 5.90
N ASP A 46 -3.69 -27.74 5.29
CA ASP A 46 -4.30 -26.58 5.93
C ASP A 46 -5.14 -26.98 7.16
N GLU A 47 -6.02 -27.97 7.02
CA GLU A 47 -6.78 -28.55 8.15
C GLU A 47 -5.87 -29.10 9.24
N TYR A 48 -4.80 -29.80 8.86
CA TYR A 48 -3.82 -30.31 9.79
C TYR A 48 -3.15 -29.18 10.58
N PHE A 49 -2.66 -28.13 9.90
CA PHE A 49 -2.03 -26.99 10.57
C PHE A 49 -3.00 -26.29 11.51
N ARG A 50 -4.27 -26.06 11.11
CA ARG A 50 -5.29 -25.48 12.01
C ARG A 50 -5.51 -26.30 13.28
N GLY A 51 -5.35 -27.62 13.22
CA GLY A 51 -5.49 -28.51 14.37
C GLY A 51 -4.31 -28.48 15.34
N LEU A 52 -3.18 -27.87 14.96
CA LEU A 52 -2.00 -27.78 15.80
C LEU A 52 -2.04 -26.54 16.70
N THR A 53 -1.43 -26.65 17.87
CA THR A 53 -1.12 -25.47 18.67
C THR A 53 0.00 -24.64 18.00
N PRO A 54 0.06 -23.32 18.24
CA PRO A 54 1.16 -22.48 17.74
C PRO A 54 2.52 -23.11 18.07
N THR A 55 3.29 -23.42 17.03
CA THR A 55 4.53 -24.22 17.13
C THR A 55 5.61 -23.58 16.29
N PRO A 56 6.51 -22.76 16.88
CA PRO A 56 7.53 -22.04 16.11
C PRO A 56 8.46 -22.92 15.27
N GLY A 57 8.74 -24.14 15.72
CA GLY A 57 9.58 -25.14 15.03
C GLY A 57 8.99 -25.67 13.72
N LEU A 58 7.72 -25.38 13.43
CA LEU A 58 7.07 -25.78 12.20
C LEU A 58 7.67 -25.06 10.99
N LEU A 59 8.15 -23.81 11.17
CA LEU A 59 8.90 -23.10 10.13
C LEU A 59 10.14 -23.89 9.70
N LEU A 60 10.98 -24.35 10.64
CA LEU A 60 12.20 -25.11 10.32
C LEU A 60 11.91 -26.41 9.57
N SER A 61 10.76 -27.02 9.85
CA SER A 61 10.34 -28.27 9.20
C SER A 61 9.87 -28.06 7.77
N TYR A 62 9.26 -26.90 7.47
CA TYR A 62 8.66 -26.60 6.17
C TYR A 62 9.47 -25.63 5.30
N GLU A 63 10.45 -24.92 5.87
CA GLU A 63 11.32 -23.97 5.19
C GLU A 63 11.98 -24.53 3.91
N PRO A 64 12.49 -25.78 3.88
CA PRO A 64 13.07 -26.35 2.65
C PRO A 64 12.07 -26.48 1.49
N TYR A 65 10.78 -26.54 1.79
CA TYR A 65 9.71 -26.73 0.81
C TYR A 65 9.04 -25.42 0.40
N LEU A 66 9.24 -24.33 1.16
CA LEU A 66 8.65 -23.04 0.86
C LEU A 66 8.96 -22.57 -0.57
N PRO A 67 10.22 -22.61 -1.08
CA PRO A 67 10.50 -22.21 -2.46
C PRO A 67 9.68 -22.98 -3.51
N MET A 68 9.41 -24.27 -3.27
CA MET A 68 8.62 -25.09 -4.19
C MET A 68 7.13 -24.79 -4.09
N LEU A 69 6.62 -24.56 -2.89
CA LEU A 69 5.24 -24.13 -2.66
C LEU A 69 4.97 -22.77 -3.30
N THR A 70 5.94 -21.86 -3.22
CA THR A 70 5.85 -20.54 -3.83
C THR A 70 5.92 -20.60 -5.35
N ALA A 71 6.66 -21.54 -5.92
CA ALA A 71 6.65 -21.77 -7.38
C ALA A 71 5.26 -22.17 -7.91
N VAL A 72 4.41 -22.80 -7.09
CA VAL A 72 3.00 -23.09 -7.46
C VAL A 72 2.20 -21.81 -7.62
N MET A 73 2.52 -20.75 -6.86
CA MET A 73 1.85 -19.46 -6.94
C MET A 73 2.20 -18.69 -8.22
N ILE A 74 3.39 -18.94 -8.78
CA ILE A 74 3.91 -18.24 -9.96
C ILE A 74 3.54 -18.97 -11.25
N THR A 75 3.54 -20.31 -11.23
CA THR A 75 3.38 -21.11 -12.44
C THR A 75 1.92 -21.07 -12.93
N PRO A 76 1.64 -20.54 -14.14
CA PRO A 76 0.29 -20.54 -14.67
C PRO A 76 -0.12 -21.96 -15.06
N VAL A 77 -1.13 -22.50 -14.38
CA VAL A 77 -1.71 -23.82 -14.67
C VAL A 77 -3.17 -23.62 -15.12
N LYS A 78 -3.60 -24.28 -16.20
CA LYS A 78 -5.01 -24.27 -16.62
C LYS A 78 -5.89 -24.84 -15.50
N GLY A 79 -6.84 -24.04 -15.01
CA GLY A 79 -7.65 -24.40 -13.83
C GLY A 79 -6.88 -24.35 -12.50
N GLY A 80 -5.69 -23.74 -12.47
CA GLY A 80 -4.80 -23.67 -11.32
C GLY A 80 -5.15 -22.61 -10.27
N GLN A 81 -6.14 -21.74 -10.52
CA GLN A 81 -6.55 -20.72 -9.56
C GLN A 81 -6.98 -21.34 -8.23
N GLU A 82 -7.79 -22.41 -8.27
CA GLU A 82 -8.22 -23.11 -7.05
C GLU A 82 -7.03 -23.71 -6.26
N LEU A 83 -6.02 -24.18 -6.98
CA LEU A 83 -4.78 -24.68 -6.38
C LEU A 83 -3.99 -23.54 -5.72
N GLN A 84 -3.81 -22.42 -6.41
CA GLN A 84 -3.13 -21.24 -5.87
C GLN A 84 -3.86 -20.68 -4.64
N THR A 85 -5.20 -20.61 -4.67
CA THR A 85 -6.00 -20.22 -3.51
C THR A 85 -5.80 -21.19 -2.35
N SER A 86 -5.88 -22.51 -2.59
CA SER A 86 -5.71 -23.52 -1.54
C SER A 86 -4.30 -23.49 -0.93
N VAL A 87 -3.26 -23.33 -1.75
CA VAL A 87 -1.88 -23.17 -1.28
C VAL A 87 -1.70 -21.87 -0.50
N SER A 88 -2.28 -20.75 -0.97
CA SER A 88 -2.25 -19.47 -0.26
C SER A 88 -2.91 -19.58 1.12
N THR A 89 -4.08 -20.21 1.23
CA THR A 89 -4.76 -20.41 2.52
C THR A 89 -3.94 -21.29 3.45
N MET A 90 -3.39 -22.39 2.93
CA MET A 90 -2.49 -23.26 3.68
C MET A 90 -1.26 -22.51 4.20
N LEU A 91 -0.61 -21.70 3.36
CA LEU A 91 0.55 -20.89 3.73
C LEU A 91 0.22 -19.83 4.79
N GLN A 92 -0.97 -19.23 4.74
CA GLN A 92 -1.46 -18.32 5.77
C GLN A 92 -1.60 -19.04 7.12
N THR A 93 -2.30 -20.18 7.14
CA THR A 93 -2.43 -21.00 8.36
C THR A 93 -1.07 -21.42 8.90
N LEU A 94 -0.20 -21.94 8.04
CA LEU A 94 1.18 -22.30 8.38
C LEU A 94 1.94 -21.12 9.01
N SER A 95 1.82 -19.93 8.42
CA SER A 95 2.51 -18.73 8.90
C SER A 95 2.07 -18.26 10.28
N SER A 96 0.85 -18.59 10.69
CA SER A 96 0.31 -18.24 12.01
C SER A 96 1.00 -18.97 13.18
N HIS A 97 1.69 -20.09 12.93
CA HIS A 97 2.44 -20.81 13.96
C HIS A 97 3.77 -20.14 14.32
N ASN A 98 4.31 -19.29 13.42
CA ASN A 98 5.54 -18.53 13.66
C ASN A 98 5.54 -17.20 12.88
N PRO A 99 4.68 -16.23 13.25
CA PRO A 99 4.47 -15.06 12.41
C PRO A 99 5.73 -14.24 12.15
N THR A 100 6.56 -14.05 13.18
CA THR A 100 7.81 -13.31 13.07
C THR A 100 8.79 -14.02 12.14
N GLY A 101 8.99 -15.34 12.30
CA GLY A 101 9.84 -16.14 11.43
C GLY A 101 9.39 -16.14 9.98
N PHE A 102 8.08 -16.26 9.72
CA PHE A 102 7.54 -16.20 8.36
C PHE A 102 7.65 -14.79 7.76
N SER A 103 7.40 -13.73 8.53
CA SER A 103 7.62 -12.36 8.05
C SER A 103 9.09 -12.11 7.65
N ASP A 104 10.03 -12.67 8.40
CA ASP A 104 11.45 -12.60 8.09
C ASP A 104 11.82 -13.40 6.84
N TRP A 105 11.22 -14.59 6.67
CA TRP A 105 11.40 -15.43 5.48
C TRP A 105 10.86 -14.74 4.22
N ILE A 106 9.62 -14.23 4.26
CA ILE A 106 8.98 -13.52 3.13
C ILE A 106 9.86 -12.33 2.72
N ALA A 107 10.28 -11.50 3.68
CA ALA A 107 11.08 -10.32 3.39
C ALA A 107 12.47 -10.65 2.83
N LYS A 108 13.09 -11.78 3.20
CA LYS A 108 14.35 -12.26 2.59
C LYS A 108 14.16 -12.72 1.14
N ASN A 109 13.01 -13.30 0.82
CA ASN A 109 12.73 -13.87 -0.50
C ASN A 109 12.01 -12.90 -1.44
N THR A 110 11.62 -11.72 -0.96
CA THR A 110 11.03 -10.65 -1.79
C THR A 110 12.02 -10.06 -2.79
N GLN A 111 13.33 -10.19 -2.55
CA GLN A 111 14.36 -9.80 -3.52
C GLN A 111 14.46 -10.74 -4.73
N ILE A 112 13.79 -11.91 -4.70
CA ILE A 112 13.92 -12.96 -5.72
C ILE A 112 12.90 -12.77 -6.86
N GLY A 113 11.94 -11.85 -6.71
CA GLY A 113 11.00 -11.46 -7.78
C GLY A 113 9.96 -10.45 -7.31
N ASN A 114 9.49 -9.60 -8.24
CA ASN A 114 8.39 -8.65 -8.05
C ASN A 114 7.05 -9.38 -8.01
N GLU A 115 6.87 -10.28 -7.04
CA GLU A 115 5.78 -11.25 -7.05
C GLU A 115 4.54 -10.73 -6.29
N PRO A 116 3.40 -10.49 -6.96
CA PRO A 116 2.15 -10.01 -6.34
C PRO A 116 1.65 -10.83 -5.15
N TRP A 117 1.91 -12.14 -5.17
CA TRP A 117 1.45 -13.05 -4.14
C TRP A 117 2.25 -12.94 -2.83
N LEU A 118 3.52 -12.50 -2.86
CA LEU A 118 4.30 -12.23 -1.63
C LEU A 118 3.73 -11.04 -0.88
N VAL A 119 3.36 -9.99 -1.61
CA VAL A 119 2.68 -8.82 -1.04
C VAL A 119 1.34 -9.25 -0.44
N GLN A 120 0.53 -10.02 -1.18
CA GLN A 120 -0.73 -10.56 -0.66
C GLN A 120 -0.55 -11.42 0.60
N TRP A 121 0.45 -12.30 0.63
CA TRP A 121 0.71 -13.16 1.78
C TRP A 121 1.13 -12.34 3.00
N SER A 122 2.02 -11.36 2.82
CA SER A 122 2.45 -10.48 3.91
C SER A 122 1.32 -9.63 4.48
N TYR A 123 0.41 -9.15 3.63
CA TYR A 123 -0.81 -8.45 4.05
C TYR A 123 -1.72 -9.36 4.87
N ALA A 124 -1.99 -10.57 4.37
CA ALA A 124 -2.83 -11.55 5.05
C ALA A 124 -2.24 -11.98 6.40
N LEU A 125 -0.93 -12.21 6.46
CA LEU A 125 -0.20 -12.50 7.69
C LEU A 125 -0.38 -11.37 8.69
N LEU A 126 -0.18 -10.11 8.28
CA LEU A 126 -0.34 -8.95 9.15
C LEU A 126 -1.76 -8.89 9.76
N LEU A 127 -2.80 -9.07 8.95
CA LEU A 127 -4.19 -9.09 9.43
C LEU A 127 -4.48 -10.28 10.35
N GLN A 128 -3.85 -11.43 10.12
CA GLN A 128 -4.07 -12.61 10.95
C GLN A 128 -3.41 -12.45 12.32
N VAL A 129 -2.20 -11.90 12.37
CA VAL A 129 -1.47 -11.67 13.62
C VAL A 129 -2.19 -10.63 14.48
N GLU A 130 -2.74 -9.59 13.87
CA GLU A 130 -3.51 -8.58 14.62
C GLU A 130 -4.68 -9.19 15.39
N LYS A 131 -5.36 -10.20 14.84
CA LYS A 131 -6.48 -10.88 15.53
C LYS A 131 -6.07 -11.59 16.82
N THR A 132 -4.78 -11.84 17.01
CA THR A 132 -4.24 -12.47 18.23
C THR A 132 -3.92 -11.44 19.32
N VAL A 133 -3.89 -10.14 18.98
CA VAL A 133 -3.58 -9.07 19.92
C VAL A 133 -4.72 -8.93 20.93
N PRO A 134 -4.46 -9.08 22.24
CA PRO A 134 -5.49 -8.95 23.25
C PRO A 134 -5.99 -7.50 23.31
N ARG A 135 -7.29 -7.36 23.59
CA ARG A 135 -7.99 -6.07 23.65
C ARG A 135 -8.66 -5.84 25.00
N GLU A 136 -8.60 -4.62 25.49
CA GLU A 136 -9.35 -4.13 26.65
C GLU A 136 -10.13 -2.87 26.24
N ASN A 137 -11.46 -2.88 26.42
CA ASN A 137 -12.35 -1.79 25.95
C ASN A 137 -12.12 -1.42 24.47
N ASP A 138 -12.04 -2.45 23.61
CA ASP A 138 -11.76 -2.34 22.17
C ASP A 138 -10.41 -1.71 21.80
N LYS A 139 -9.49 -1.61 22.76
CA LYS A 139 -8.13 -1.11 22.53
C LYS A 139 -7.09 -2.21 22.68
N TRP A 140 -6.12 -2.24 21.78
CA TRP A 140 -4.96 -3.12 21.90
C TRP A 140 -4.22 -2.91 23.23
N ILE A 141 -3.84 -4.01 23.87
CA ILE A 141 -2.97 -4.01 25.05
C ILE A 141 -1.52 -4.00 24.55
N GLU A 142 -0.95 -2.81 24.43
CA GLU A 142 0.40 -2.61 23.86
C GLU A 142 1.53 -3.26 24.67
N THR A 143 1.26 -3.63 25.93
CA THR A 143 2.23 -4.30 26.82
C THR A 143 2.29 -5.82 26.64
N SER A 144 1.36 -6.40 25.88
CA SER A 144 1.28 -7.84 25.64
C SER A 144 2.41 -8.36 24.73
N MET A 145 2.75 -9.65 24.85
CA MET A 145 3.74 -10.26 23.95
C MET A 145 3.22 -10.35 22.52
N GLU A 146 1.92 -10.63 22.37
CA GLU A 146 1.20 -10.72 21.11
C GLU A 146 1.23 -9.38 20.36
N PHE A 147 1.08 -8.25 21.07
CA PHE A 147 1.24 -6.93 20.47
C PHE A 147 2.67 -6.69 19.99
N ASN A 148 3.68 -7.10 20.75
CA ASN A 148 5.09 -6.94 20.33
C ASN A 148 5.41 -7.78 19.08
N ASP A 149 4.88 -9.00 19.00
CA ASP A 149 5.01 -9.84 17.81
C ASP A 149 4.30 -9.24 16.60
N PHE A 150 3.08 -8.72 16.80
CA PHE A 150 2.35 -7.97 15.80
C PHE A 150 3.13 -6.73 15.32
N ASP A 151 3.64 -5.91 16.22
CA ASP A 151 4.40 -4.69 15.91
C ASP A 151 5.68 -5.00 15.12
N ARG A 152 6.35 -6.10 15.46
CA ARG A 152 7.53 -6.59 14.74
C ARG A 152 7.17 -7.05 13.33
N VAL A 153 6.11 -7.87 13.17
CA VAL A 153 5.62 -8.31 11.86
C VAL A 153 5.24 -7.10 11.01
N PHE A 154 4.50 -6.13 11.58
CA PHE A 154 4.09 -4.93 10.87
C PHE A 154 5.31 -4.12 10.38
N THR A 155 6.27 -3.87 11.26
CA THR A 155 7.50 -3.15 10.88
C THR A 155 8.22 -3.86 9.73
N ARG A 156 8.30 -5.19 9.79
CA ARG A 156 8.95 -6.01 8.76
C ARG A 156 8.22 -5.94 7.42
N VAL A 157 6.88 -6.04 7.44
CA VAL A 157 6.03 -5.96 6.25
C VAL A 157 6.13 -4.58 5.58
N LEU A 158 6.05 -3.48 6.35
CA LEU A 158 6.18 -2.14 5.76
C LEU A 158 7.56 -1.90 5.14
N HIS A 159 8.63 -2.33 5.81
CA HIS A 159 9.97 -2.22 5.27
C HIS A 159 10.14 -3.02 3.96
N MET A 160 9.55 -4.22 3.92
CA MET A 160 9.51 -5.04 2.72
C MET A 160 8.74 -4.36 1.59
N TRP A 161 7.54 -3.84 1.86
CA TRP A 161 6.72 -3.13 0.86
C TRP A 161 7.40 -1.88 0.32
N ARG A 162 8.06 -1.11 1.18
CA ARG A 162 8.91 0.01 0.75
C ARG A 162 10.00 -0.48 -0.21
N THR A 163 10.72 -1.55 0.15
CA THR A 163 11.77 -2.11 -0.71
C THR A 163 11.20 -2.53 -2.07
N VAL A 164 10.00 -3.11 -2.12
CA VAL A 164 9.33 -3.45 -3.37
C VAL A 164 9.00 -2.20 -4.17
N LEU A 165 8.43 -1.16 -3.55
CA LEU A 165 8.10 0.10 -4.22
C LEU A 165 9.34 0.79 -4.82
N ASP A 166 10.48 0.72 -4.12
CA ASP A 166 11.73 1.35 -4.55
C ASP A 166 12.36 0.66 -5.79
N HIS A 167 12.04 -0.62 -6.05
CA HIS A 167 12.71 -1.43 -7.08
C HIS A 167 11.80 -2.00 -8.17
N THR A 168 10.48 -1.92 -8.00
CA THR A 168 9.53 -2.44 -8.99
C THR A 168 9.37 -1.49 -10.16
N ALA A 169 9.18 -2.04 -11.36
CA ALA A 169 8.69 -1.32 -12.53
C ALA A 169 7.28 -1.80 -12.94
N GLU A 170 6.66 -2.66 -12.14
CA GLU A 170 5.39 -3.29 -12.45
C GLU A 170 4.21 -2.51 -11.86
N VAL A 171 3.46 -1.84 -12.74
CA VAL A 171 2.25 -1.05 -12.40
C VAL A 171 1.25 -1.87 -11.57
N ALA A 172 1.05 -3.15 -11.91
CA ALA A 172 0.11 -4.03 -11.21
C ALA A 172 0.51 -4.29 -9.76
N LEU A 173 1.81 -4.40 -9.48
CA LEU A 173 2.32 -4.61 -8.13
C LEU A 173 2.17 -3.35 -7.28
N VAL A 174 2.43 -2.18 -7.88
CA VAL A 174 2.23 -0.88 -7.23
C VAL A 174 0.76 -0.65 -6.92
N ASP A 175 -0.13 -0.93 -7.87
CA ASP A 175 -1.58 -0.85 -7.68
C ASP A 175 -2.06 -1.71 -6.51
N GLN A 176 -1.56 -2.94 -6.41
CA GLN A 176 -1.89 -3.84 -5.31
C GLN A 176 -1.36 -3.32 -3.96
N LEU A 177 -0.13 -2.81 -3.91
CA LEU A 177 0.47 -2.22 -2.70
C LEU A 177 -0.30 -0.99 -2.22
N VAL A 178 -0.68 -0.11 -3.14
CA VAL A 178 -1.50 1.07 -2.84
C VAL A 178 -2.84 0.65 -2.25
N LYS A 179 -3.51 -0.33 -2.85
CA LYS A 179 -4.79 -0.86 -2.35
C LYS A 179 -4.67 -1.47 -0.96
N TYR A 180 -3.60 -2.22 -0.66
CA TYR A 180 -3.41 -2.77 0.68
C TYR A 180 -3.09 -1.70 1.71
N LEU A 181 -2.26 -0.71 1.39
CA LEU A 181 -2.00 0.43 2.28
C LEU A 181 -3.26 1.23 2.57
N GLN A 182 -4.06 1.53 1.53
CA GLN A 182 -5.37 2.16 1.71
C GLN A 182 -6.30 1.30 2.58
N ALA A 183 -6.38 -0.01 2.33
CA ALA A 183 -7.21 -0.91 3.11
C ALA A 183 -6.81 -0.94 4.60
N LEU A 184 -5.52 -0.81 4.91
CA LEU A 184 -5.04 -0.67 6.30
C LEU A 184 -5.44 0.68 6.92
N LEU A 185 -5.39 1.77 6.15
CA LEU A 185 -5.77 3.11 6.62
C LEU A 185 -7.28 3.29 6.79
N MET A 186 -8.08 2.63 5.95
CA MET A 186 -9.54 2.78 5.89
C MET A 186 -10.29 1.69 6.68
N GLN A 187 -9.61 0.91 7.52
CA GLN A 187 -10.28 -0.04 8.40
C GLN A 187 -11.27 0.71 9.31
N THR A 188 -12.55 0.47 9.05
CA THR A 188 -13.67 1.36 9.40
C THR A 188 -13.95 1.45 10.90
N ASP A 189 -13.37 0.54 11.69
CA ASP A 189 -13.64 0.39 13.13
C ASP A 189 -12.39 0.54 14.02
N ALA A 190 -11.25 1.02 13.51
CA ALA A 190 -10.01 1.04 14.28
C ALA A 190 -9.17 2.30 14.05
N ILE A 191 -9.50 3.37 14.78
CA ILE A 191 -8.63 4.57 14.91
C ILE A 191 -7.20 4.14 15.30
N GLN A 192 -7.05 3.07 16.08
CA GLN A 192 -5.75 2.49 16.43
C GLN A 192 -4.97 1.97 15.22
N TRP A 193 -5.62 1.29 14.27
CA TRP A 193 -5.00 0.85 13.01
C TRP A 193 -4.47 2.05 12.23
N GLN A 194 -5.33 3.05 12.01
CA GLN A 194 -4.94 4.26 11.28
C GLN A 194 -3.75 4.96 11.96
N MET A 195 -3.81 5.18 13.26
CA MET A 195 -2.72 5.82 14.02
C MET A 195 -1.43 5.00 13.95
N MET A 196 -1.50 3.67 14.04
CA MET A 196 -0.32 2.81 14.00
C MET A 196 0.31 2.79 12.60
N VAL A 197 -0.50 2.67 11.54
CA VAL A 197 -0.03 2.76 10.15
C VAL A 197 0.70 4.09 9.93
N LEU A 198 0.06 5.21 10.27
CA LEU A 198 0.66 6.54 10.12
C LEU A 198 1.96 6.66 10.93
N LYS A 199 1.97 6.20 12.19
CA LYS A 199 3.18 6.20 13.05
C LYS A 199 4.33 5.42 12.42
N LYS A 200 4.05 4.25 11.84
CA LYS A 200 5.07 3.40 11.20
C LYS A 200 5.55 3.96 9.86
N LEU A 201 4.68 4.64 9.13
CA LEU A 201 5.03 5.29 7.87
C LEU A 201 5.83 6.59 8.08
N GLN A 202 5.69 7.26 9.22
CA GLN A 202 6.32 8.57 9.50
C GLN A 202 7.81 8.62 9.15
N THR A 203 8.59 7.60 9.53
CA THR A 203 10.05 7.57 9.30
C THR A 203 10.43 7.34 7.83
N HIS A 204 9.48 6.94 7.00
CA HIS A 204 9.68 6.62 5.58
C HIS A 204 8.81 7.48 4.67
N PHE A 205 8.09 8.45 5.25
CA PHE A 205 7.02 9.17 4.56
C PHE A 205 7.53 9.93 3.34
N VAL A 206 8.65 10.66 3.49
CA VAL A 206 9.27 11.42 2.39
C VAL A 206 9.59 10.51 1.21
N ASP A 207 10.32 9.43 1.46
CA ASP A 207 10.71 8.46 0.42
C ASP A 207 9.48 7.85 -0.28
N ILE A 208 8.46 7.45 0.50
CA ILE A 208 7.23 6.86 -0.02
C ILE A 208 6.43 7.87 -0.85
N ALA A 209 6.33 9.12 -0.39
CA ALA A 209 5.63 10.18 -1.08
C ALA A 209 6.30 10.50 -2.43
N ASP A 210 7.64 10.61 -2.45
CA ASP A 210 8.41 10.86 -3.66
C ASP A 210 8.24 9.73 -4.69
N VAL A 211 8.31 8.47 -4.26
CA VAL A 211 8.08 7.30 -5.13
C VAL A 211 6.67 7.34 -5.72
N PHE A 212 5.65 7.61 -4.90
CA PHE A 212 4.27 7.68 -5.37
C PHE A 212 4.00 8.86 -6.32
N ILE A 213 4.61 10.01 -6.08
CA ILE A 213 4.57 11.14 -7.02
C ILE A 213 5.25 10.76 -8.33
N GLY A 214 6.40 10.09 -8.28
CA GLY A 214 7.07 9.54 -9.46
C GLY A 214 6.18 8.57 -10.26
N TRP A 215 5.43 7.70 -9.58
CA TRP A 215 4.44 6.83 -10.21
C TRP A 215 3.28 7.60 -10.84
N MET A 216 2.78 8.67 -10.20
CA MET A 216 1.76 9.52 -10.81
C MET A 216 2.28 10.31 -12.02
N MET A 217 3.55 10.70 -12.03
CA MET A 217 4.18 11.39 -13.16
C MET A 217 4.44 10.45 -14.34
N SER A 218 4.75 9.19 -14.07
CA SER A 218 5.02 8.17 -15.11
C SER A 218 3.75 7.48 -15.63
N THR A 219 2.63 7.61 -14.94
CA THR A 219 1.34 7.09 -15.38
C THR A 219 0.49 8.22 -15.95
N GLY A 220 -0.15 7.98 -17.11
CA GLY A 220 -0.98 8.99 -17.76
C GLY A 220 -2.16 9.46 -16.89
N PRO A 221 -2.78 10.61 -17.21
CA PRO A 221 -3.80 11.24 -16.38
C PRO A 221 -5.08 10.41 -16.20
N TYR A 222 -5.32 9.51 -17.14
CA TYR A 222 -6.48 8.61 -17.12
C TYR A 222 -6.18 7.25 -16.47
N SER A 223 -4.97 7.06 -15.92
CA SER A 223 -4.61 5.82 -15.24
C SER A 223 -5.41 5.64 -13.95
N PRO A 224 -6.08 4.49 -13.74
CA PRO A 224 -6.71 4.18 -12.47
C PRO A 224 -5.72 4.25 -11.29
N LEU A 225 -4.47 3.84 -11.51
CA LEU A 225 -3.42 3.88 -10.48
C LEU A 225 -3.16 5.30 -9.97
N ARG A 226 -3.23 6.31 -10.85
CA ARG A 226 -3.05 7.71 -10.44
C ARG A 226 -4.10 8.14 -9.41
N GLN A 227 -5.35 7.70 -9.57
CA GLN A 227 -6.44 8.01 -8.64
C GLN A 227 -6.27 7.27 -7.30
N GLU A 228 -5.83 6.02 -7.35
CA GLU A 228 -5.54 5.24 -6.15
C GLU A 228 -4.38 5.85 -5.34
N ILE A 229 -3.30 6.25 -6.01
CA ILE A 229 -2.18 6.92 -5.36
C ILE A 229 -2.61 8.26 -4.77
N LEU A 230 -3.37 9.07 -5.52
CA LEU A 230 -3.87 10.36 -5.05
C LEU A 230 -4.71 10.21 -3.77
N THR A 231 -5.62 9.23 -3.77
CA THR A 231 -6.46 8.90 -2.63
C THR A 231 -5.59 8.48 -1.43
N LEU A 232 -4.59 7.63 -1.64
CA LEU A 232 -3.67 7.21 -0.59
C LEU A 232 -2.88 8.39 0.00
N LEU A 233 -2.28 9.24 -0.84
CA LEU A 233 -1.52 10.41 -0.40
C LEU A 233 -2.40 11.43 0.34
N HIS A 234 -3.68 11.56 -0.01
CA HIS A 234 -4.62 12.37 0.74
C HIS A 234 -4.84 11.82 2.17
N HIS A 235 -4.93 10.49 2.34
CA HIS A 235 -5.01 9.87 3.66
C HIS A 235 -3.75 10.06 4.51
N PHE A 236 -2.61 10.39 3.88
CA PHE A 236 -1.39 10.80 4.59
C PHE A 236 -1.42 12.25 5.10
N GLY A 237 -2.57 12.93 5.11
CA GLY A 237 -2.73 14.33 5.52
C GLY A 237 -1.93 14.75 6.77
N ARG A 238 -1.95 13.93 7.82
CA ARG A 238 -1.18 14.19 9.04
C ARG A 238 0.34 14.12 8.83
N LEU A 239 0.81 13.17 8.01
CA LEU A 239 2.23 13.03 7.70
C LEU A 239 2.76 14.22 6.90
N TRP A 240 1.97 14.78 5.99
CA TRP A 240 2.30 16.03 5.29
C TRP A 240 2.47 17.19 6.28
N ALA A 241 1.53 17.35 7.21
CA ALA A 241 1.59 18.39 8.23
C ALA A 241 2.81 18.22 9.17
N ASP A 242 3.08 16.99 9.59
CA ASP A 242 4.20 16.65 10.48
C ASP A 242 5.56 16.79 9.77
N ASN A 243 5.59 16.76 8.42
CA ASN A 243 6.78 16.98 7.58
C ASN A 243 6.66 18.27 6.76
N SER A 244 6.33 19.38 7.43
CA SER A 244 6.02 20.66 6.77
C SER A 244 7.16 21.26 5.93
N VAL A 245 8.43 21.08 6.35
CA VAL A 245 9.60 21.57 5.59
C VAL A 245 9.70 20.88 4.23
N PHE A 246 9.62 19.56 4.20
CA PHE A 246 9.60 18.77 2.97
C PHE A 246 8.41 19.17 2.08
N SER A 247 7.21 19.22 2.68
CA SER A 247 5.98 19.56 1.96
C SER A 247 6.05 20.96 1.31
N LEU A 248 6.62 21.94 2.01
CA LEU A 248 6.87 23.29 1.51
C LEU A 248 7.85 23.31 0.34
N GLN A 249 8.97 22.59 0.45
CA GLN A 249 9.97 22.48 -0.61
C GLN A 249 9.38 21.83 -1.86
N LEU A 250 8.59 20.77 -1.68
CA LEU A 250 7.90 20.07 -2.76
C LEU A 250 6.88 20.99 -3.46
N LEU A 251 6.08 21.74 -2.70
CA LEU A 251 5.13 22.71 -3.26
C LEU A 251 5.81 23.82 -4.06
N ASN A 252 6.95 24.33 -3.60
CA ASN A 252 7.74 25.30 -4.35
C ASN A 252 8.30 24.68 -5.64
N SER A 253 8.81 23.45 -5.57
CA SER A 253 9.30 22.72 -6.75
C SER A 253 8.20 22.54 -7.80
N PHE A 254 7.00 22.15 -7.38
CA PHE A 254 5.85 22.05 -8.28
C PHE A 254 5.46 23.42 -8.87
N ALA A 255 5.45 24.48 -8.06
CA ALA A 255 5.12 25.82 -8.53
C ALA A 255 6.12 26.32 -9.60
N ASP A 256 7.43 26.15 -9.36
CA ASP A 256 8.48 26.52 -10.30
C ASP A 256 8.35 25.73 -11.60
N GLU A 257 8.07 24.42 -11.52
CA GLU A 257 7.89 23.56 -12.69
C GLU A 257 6.63 23.91 -13.49
N ILE A 258 5.52 24.24 -12.82
CA ILE A 258 4.29 24.72 -13.48
C ILE A 258 4.56 26.03 -14.23
N VAL A 259 5.26 26.98 -13.61
CA VAL A 259 5.62 28.27 -14.25
C VAL A 259 6.49 28.01 -15.47
N ASN A 260 7.52 27.17 -15.35
CA ASN A 260 8.40 26.82 -16.46
C ASN A 260 7.65 26.17 -17.64
N LEU A 261 6.68 25.28 -17.36
CA LEU A 261 5.83 24.68 -18.39
C LEU A 261 4.91 25.73 -19.05
N CYS A 262 4.35 26.65 -18.28
CA CYS A 262 3.52 27.73 -18.81
C CYS A 262 4.34 28.71 -19.68
N ASP A 263 5.55 29.06 -19.26
CA ASP A 263 6.43 29.98 -20.00
C ASP A 263 6.93 29.36 -21.31
N SER A 264 7.01 28.03 -21.38
CA SER A 264 7.39 27.29 -22.58
C SER A 264 6.21 26.73 -23.37
N TRP A 265 4.96 27.11 -23.02
CA TRP A 265 3.74 26.52 -23.58
C TRP A 265 3.61 26.68 -25.09
N ASP A 266 4.10 27.79 -25.65
CA ASP A 266 4.12 28.00 -27.11
C ASP A 266 4.94 26.94 -27.86
N ASN A 267 5.84 26.22 -27.16
CA ASN A 267 6.65 25.12 -27.68
C ASN A 267 6.35 23.78 -26.99
N HIS A 268 5.15 23.62 -26.41
CA HIS A 268 4.79 22.39 -25.69
C HIS A 268 4.91 21.16 -26.58
N VAL A 269 5.33 20.05 -25.98
CA VAL A 269 5.50 18.75 -26.62
C VAL A 269 4.42 17.80 -26.13
N GLU A 270 4.14 16.75 -26.91
CA GLU A 270 3.24 15.66 -26.52
C GLU A 270 3.63 15.11 -25.13
N GLY A 271 2.69 15.19 -24.18
CA GLY A 271 2.88 14.80 -22.79
C GLY A 271 3.01 15.96 -21.78
N ASP A 272 3.23 17.20 -22.24
CA ASP A 272 3.28 18.37 -21.34
C ASP A 272 1.92 18.66 -20.69
N ASP A 273 0.81 18.43 -21.40
CA ASP A 273 -0.56 18.51 -20.85
C ASP A 273 -0.75 17.55 -19.66
N ASP A 274 -0.31 16.30 -19.84
CA ASP A 274 -0.43 15.23 -18.86
C ASP A 274 0.43 15.54 -17.62
N ARG A 275 1.66 16.00 -17.85
CA ARG A 275 2.60 16.43 -16.80
C ARG A 275 2.07 17.62 -16.02
N LEU A 276 1.58 18.66 -16.70
CA LEU A 276 0.98 19.84 -16.08
C LEU A 276 -0.24 19.44 -15.24
N SER A 277 -1.11 18.58 -15.76
CA SER A 277 -2.25 18.02 -15.03
C SER A 277 -1.82 17.29 -13.76
N THR A 278 -0.79 16.45 -13.84
CA THR A 278 -0.28 15.72 -12.66
C THR A 278 0.32 16.68 -11.63
N LEU A 279 1.15 17.63 -12.04
CA LEU A 279 1.74 18.65 -11.16
C LEU A 279 0.67 19.46 -10.42
N LEU A 280 -0.35 19.93 -11.14
CA LEU A 280 -1.46 20.68 -10.55
C LEU A 280 -2.22 19.85 -9.50
N VAL A 281 -2.51 18.58 -9.80
CA VAL A 281 -3.20 17.70 -8.86
C VAL A 281 -2.35 17.41 -7.62
N CYS A 282 -1.06 17.14 -7.79
CA CYS A 282 -0.13 16.92 -6.66
C CYS A 282 -0.01 18.18 -5.80
N PHE A 283 0.17 19.35 -6.43
CA PHE A 283 0.24 20.64 -5.75
C PHE A 283 -1.01 20.90 -4.91
N MET A 284 -2.20 20.73 -5.50
CA MET A 284 -3.45 20.92 -4.79
C MET A 284 -3.59 19.97 -3.61
N MET A 285 -3.33 18.68 -3.81
CA MET A 285 -3.44 17.67 -2.75
C MET A 285 -2.50 17.98 -1.58
N VAL A 286 -1.21 18.22 -1.83
CA VAL A 286 -0.25 18.54 -0.76
C VAL A 286 -0.62 19.85 -0.06
N SER A 287 -1.06 20.87 -0.81
CA SER A 287 -1.44 22.17 -0.24
C SER A 287 -2.64 22.09 0.71
N GLN A 288 -3.59 21.18 0.46
CA GLN A 288 -4.73 20.93 1.34
C GLN A 288 -4.33 20.27 2.66
N CYS A 289 -3.26 19.48 2.64
CA CYS A 289 -2.78 18.73 3.79
C CYS A 289 -1.85 19.55 4.72
N VAL A 290 -1.30 20.68 4.27
CA VAL A 290 -0.37 21.50 5.06
C VAL A 290 -1.08 22.71 5.71
N PRO A 291 -1.32 22.70 7.04
CA PRO A 291 -2.16 23.70 7.71
C PRO A 291 -1.61 25.14 7.69
N ASP A 292 -0.28 25.33 7.68
CA ASP A 292 0.35 26.66 7.69
C ASP A 292 0.32 27.38 6.31
N LEU A 293 0.07 26.66 5.22
CA LEU A 293 -0.19 27.24 3.89
C LEU A 293 -1.69 27.44 3.62
N GLY A 294 -2.54 26.79 4.41
CA GLY A 294 -3.98 26.71 4.21
C GLY A 294 -4.72 28.05 4.24
N ARG A 295 -4.11 29.13 4.75
CA ARG A 295 -4.73 30.48 4.72
C ARG A 295 -4.24 31.39 3.59
N ARG A 296 -3.04 31.17 3.03
CA ARG A 296 -2.44 32.10 2.07
C ARG A 296 -2.48 31.61 0.61
N ILE A 297 -2.47 30.30 0.40
CA ILE A 297 -2.42 29.70 -0.95
C ILE A 297 -3.79 29.12 -1.36
N ILE A 298 -4.58 28.61 -0.42
CA ILE A 298 -5.94 28.09 -0.70
C ILE A 298 -6.87 29.19 -1.26
N LEU A 299 -6.72 30.46 -0.86
CA LEU A 299 -7.52 31.57 -1.40
C LEU A 299 -7.09 32.05 -2.80
N ILE A 300 -5.80 31.89 -3.15
CA ILE A 300 -5.25 32.36 -4.44
C ILE A 300 -5.36 31.25 -5.50
N PHE A 301 -5.04 30.01 -5.14
CA PHE A 301 -5.06 28.88 -6.07
C PHE A 301 -6.44 28.26 -6.27
N SER A 302 -7.32 28.23 -5.25
CA SER A 302 -8.73 27.86 -5.49
C SER A 302 -9.40 28.84 -6.45
N LEU A 303 -8.90 30.08 -6.56
CA LEU A 303 -9.44 31.13 -7.42
C LEU A 303 -8.83 31.09 -8.83
N ILE A 304 -7.56 30.70 -8.99
CA ILE A 304 -6.94 30.42 -10.31
C ILE A 304 -7.50 29.12 -10.92
N PHE A 305 -7.72 28.10 -10.08
CA PHE A 305 -8.29 26.81 -10.51
C PHE A 305 -9.78 26.92 -10.88
N PHE A 306 -10.57 27.78 -10.19
CA PHE A 306 -11.96 28.11 -10.58
C PHE A 306 -12.05 28.89 -11.91
N ILE A 307 -10.96 29.53 -12.34
CA ILE A 307 -10.88 30.41 -13.51
C ILE A 307 -10.41 29.67 -14.77
N TYR A 308 -9.49 28.71 -14.61
CA TYR A 308 -8.94 27.93 -15.73
C TYR A 308 -9.88 26.80 -16.18
N PHE A 309 -10.67 26.25 -15.26
CA PHE A 309 -11.58 25.13 -15.55
C PHE A 309 -12.94 25.57 -16.16
N LEU A 310 -13.21 26.88 -16.26
CA LEU A 310 -14.52 27.44 -16.60
C LEU A 310 -14.54 28.22 -17.93
N THR A 311 -13.92 27.69 -18.99
CA THR A 311 -14.21 28.00 -20.42
C THR A 311 -13.47 29.20 -21.07
N ASP A 312 -12.65 28.90 -22.08
CA ASP A 312 -12.66 29.42 -23.47
C ASP A 312 -12.86 30.91 -23.85
N TRP A 313 -13.22 31.89 -23.01
CA TRP A 313 -13.54 33.25 -23.51
C TRP A 313 -12.95 34.43 -22.70
N PHE A 314 -11.98 35.10 -23.34
CA PHE A 314 -11.73 36.56 -23.40
C PHE A 314 -11.58 37.41 -22.11
N PHE A 315 -10.43 38.11 -22.02
CA PHE A 315 -10.16 39.50 -21.56
C PHE A 315 -10.68 40.05 -20.21
N LEU A 316 -11.75 39.53 -19.62
CA LEU A 316 -12.29 39.94 -18.32
C LEU A 316 -11.42 39.42 -17.15
N GLN A 317 -10.63 38.38 -17.40
CA GLN A 317 -9.69 37.79 -16.43
C GLN A 317 -8.42 38.64 -16.22
N LEU A 318 -7.94 39.36 -17.25
CA LEU A 318 -6.82 40.31 -17.11
C LEU A 318 -7.20 41.51 -16.21
N TYR A 319 -8.47 41.92 -16.22
CA TYR A 319 -9.01 43.01 -15.40
C TYR A 319 -9.21 42.63 -13.91
N LEU A 320 -9.56 41.36 -13.64
CA LEU A 320 -9.64 40.81 -12.28
C LEU A 320 -8.25 40.46 -11.70
N LEU A 321 -7.31 40.02 -12.54
CA LEU A 321 -5.89 39.85 -12.21
C LEU A 321 -5.26 41.18 -11.73
N MET A 322 -5.53 42.29 -12.44
CA MET A 322 -5.10 43.65 -12.06
C MET A 322 -5.72 44.14 -10.74
N LYS A 323 -6.99 43.81 -10.43
CA LYS A 323 -7.62 44.21 -9.16
C LYS A 323 -7.13 43.40 -7.95
N MET A 324 -6.69 42.16 -8.14
CA MET A 324 -6.14 41.30 -7.07
C MET A 324 -4.67 41.62 -6.76
N LEU A 325 -3.89 41.98 -7.77
CA LEU A 325 -2.55 42.58 -7.60
C LEU A 325 -2.58 43.89 -6.78
N VAL A 326 -3.64 44.70 -6.91
CA VAL A 326 -3.85 45.95 -6.14
C VAL A 326 -4.23 45.72 -4.66
N VAL A 327 -4.75 44.55 -4.31
CA VAL A 327 -5.04 44.18 -2.91
C VAL A 327 -3.82 43.55 -2.25
N LEU A 328 -3.04 42.77 -3.01
CA LEU A 328 -1.72 42.24 -2.60
C LEU A 328 -0.64 43.34 -2.49
N SER A 329 -0.79 44.47 -3.19
CA SER A 329 0.14 45.62 -3.13
C SER A 329 0.02 46.47 -1.86
N ARG A 330 -0.81 46.08 -0.87
CA ARG A 330 -0.90 46.81 0.41
C ARG A 330 0.18 46.44 1.43
N GLU A 331 0.88 45.31 1.27
CA GLU A 331 1.97 44.91 2.18
C GLU A 331 3.38 44.92 1.54
N PHE A 332 3.49 45.08 0.22
CA PHE A 332 4.78 45.21 -0.46
C PHE A 332 5.01 46.65 -0.97
N SER A 333 5.65 47.44 -0.09
CA SER A 333 6.46 48.65 -0.31
C SER A 333 6.20 49.52 -1.56
N ILE A 334 5.82 50.76 -1.25
CA ILE A 334 5.70 51.99 -2.06
C ILE A 334 6.84 52.23 -3.08
N ALA A 335 8.00 51.59 -2.90
CA ALA A 335 9.14 51.67 -3.82
C ALA A 335 8.84 51.09 -5.23
N TRP A 336 8.01 50.06 -5.34
CA TRP A 336 7.68 49.45 -6.64
C TRP A 336 6.65 50.27 -7.44
N CYS A 337 5.70 50.92 -6.76
CA CYS A 337 4.71 51.79 -7.41
C CYS A 337 5.33 53.06 -8.04
N LEU A 338 6.45 53.56 -7.49
CA LEU A 338 7.17 54.71 -8.05
C LEU A 338 8.01 54.33 -9.28
N ALA A 339 8.55 53.11 -9.33
CA ALA A 339 9.29 52.61 -10.49
C ALA A 339 8.38 52.40 -11.71
N LEU A 340 7.15 51.88 -11.50
CA LEU A 340 6.17 51.69 -12.58
C LEU A 340 5.56 53.00 -13.10
N ASN A 341 5.37 54.01 -12.26
CA ASN A 341 4.81 55.30 -12.69
C ASN A 341 5.75 56.11 -13.60
N LEU A 342 7.05 55.87 -13.50
CA LEU A 342 8.05 56.53 -14.36
C LEU A 342 8.24 55.83 -15.72
N SER A 343 7.90 54.55 -15.83
CA SER A 343 8.04 53.80 -17.09
C SER A 343 6.80 53.84 -17.99
N ILE A 344 5.64 54.25 -17.48
CA ILE A 344 4.39 54.40 -18.26
C ILE A 344 4.23 55.84 -18.82
N ARG A 345 5.16 56.75 -18.51
CA ARG A 345 5.20 58.13 -19.06
C ARG A 345 6.32 58.38 -20.07
N LYS A 346 6.83 57.34 -20.74
CA LYS A 346 7.60 57.50 -21.97
C LYS A 346 7.15 56.53 -23.03
#